data_AF-A0A932QPI2-F1
#
_entry.id   AF-A0A932QPI2-F1
#
_cell.length_a   1.000
_cell.length_b   1.000
_cell.length_c   1.000
_cell.angle_alpha   90.00
_cell.angle_beta   90.00
_cell.angle_gamma   90.00
#
_symmetry.space_group_name_H-M   'P 1'
#
loop_
_entity.id
_entity.type
_entity.pdbx_description
1 polymer ?
#
loop_
_entity_poly.entity_id
_entity_poly.type
_entity_poly.pdbx_seq_one_letter_code
_entity_poly.pdbx_strand_id
1 'polypeptide(L)'
;MRYITEFRDGGTARRICAQIAAESKKKIRIMEFCGGHTITLVKYGIPEMLPPTIEMLSGPGCPVCVTSKAEVDAAISLAERGDVTLVSFGDMLRVPGARRSLMGAKAEGADVRVVYSPDDAVRMALENKGRKIIF
;
A
#
# COMPACT_ATOMS: atom_id res chain seq x y z
N MET A 1 -3.26 -23.83 1.44
CA MET A 1 -2.43 -23.24 2.50
C MET A 1 -3.05 -23.57 3.84
N ARG A 2 -2.29 -24.24 4.73
CA ARG A 2 -2.63 -24.34 6.17
C ARG A 2 -2.96 -22.91 6.65
N TYR A 3 -3.95 -22.75 7.53
CA TYR A 3 -4.49 -21.47 8.04
C TYR A 3 -5.54 -20.72 7.19
N ILE A 4 -5.60 -20.88 5.86
CA ILE A 4 -6.64 -20.17 5.09
C ILE A 4 -8.03 -20.74 5.39
N THR A 5 -8.18 -22.06 5.38
CA THR A 5 -9.47 -22.73 5.64
C THR A 5 -9.90 -22.63 7.10
N GLU A 6 -8.94 -22.61 8.02
CA GLU A 6 -9.21 -22.60 9.47
C GLU A 6 -9.67 -21.22 9.95
N PHE A 7 -9.06 -20.13 9.45
CA PHE A 7 -9.40 -18.77 9.89
C PHE A 7 -10.44 -18.07 8.99
N ARG A 8 -10.72 -18.58 7.80
CA ARG A 8 -11.75 -18.05 6.90
C ARG A 8 -13.05 -18.86 7.01
N ASP A 9 -13.60 -18.90 8.22
CA ASP A 9 -14.87 -19.56 8.53
C ASP A 9 -15.94 -18.57 9.00
N GLY A 10 -17.04 -18.48 8.24
CA GLY A 10 -18.16 -17.60 8.57
C GLY A 10 -18.91 -18.00 9.84
N GLY A 11 -18.90 -19.29 10.21
CA GLY A 11 -19.50 -19.76 11.47
C GLY A 11 -18.76 -19.20 12.69
N THR A 12 -17.44 -19.28 12.66
CA THR A 12 -16.55 -18.74 13.69
C THR A 12 -16.62 -17.22 13.75
N ALA A 13 -16.62 -16.53 12.59
CA ALA A 13 -16.78 -15.08 12.54
C ALA A 13 -18.08 -14.60 13.23
N ARG A 14 -19.23 -15.26 12.95
CA ARG A 14 -20.52 -14.94 13.60
C ARG A 14 -20.48 -15.17 15.11
N ARG A 15 -19.86 -16.26 15.57
CA ARG A 15 -19.71 -16.55 17.01
C ARG A 15 -18.89 -15.47 17.72
N ILE A 16 -17.79 -15.03 17.11
CA ILE A 16 -16.95 -13.96 17.65
C ILE A 16 -17.74 -12.64 17.69
N CYS A 17 -18.47 -12.28 16.63
CA CYS A 17 -19.27 -11.05 16.63
C CYS A 17 -20.36 -11.07 17.71
N ALA A 18 -21.00 -12.22 17.96
CA ALA A 18 -21.96 -12.37 19.04
C ALA A 18 -21.32 -12.18 20.43
N GLN A 19 -20.11 -12.71 20.65
CA GLN A 19 -19.34 -12.50 21.88
C GLN A 19 -18.97 -11.01 22.05
N ILE A 20 -18.49 -10.35 20.99
CA ILE A 20 -18.18 -8.92 21.01
C ILE A 20 -19.44 -8.10 21.36
N ALA A 21 -20.59 -8.42 20.77
CA ALA A 21 -21.85 -7.75 21.08
C ALA A 21 -22.29 -7.92 22.53
N ALA A 22 -22.05 -9.10 23.13
CA ALA A 22 -22.35 -9.36 24.54
C ALA A 22 -21.46 -8.53 25.49
N GLU A 23 -20.17 -8.36 25.16
CA GLU A 23 -19.19 -7.69 26.01
C GLU A 23 -19.11 -6.16 25.79
N SER A 24 -19.51 -5.66 24.63
CA SER A 24 -19.34 -4.25 24.28
C SER A 24 -20.35 -3.36 25.00
N LYS A 25 -19.96 -2.82 26.16
CA LYS A 25 -20.80 -1.95 27.01
C LYS A 25 -20.61 -0.45 26.80
N LYS A 26 -19.50 -0.04 26.18
CA LYS A 26 -19.12 1.38 26.03
C LYS A 26 -18.81 1.68 24.58
N LYS A 27 -19.13 2.91 24.16
CA LYS A 27 -18.74 3.40 22.85
C LYS A 27 -17.21 3.50 22.76
N ILE A 28 -16.61 2.80 21.80
CA ILE A 28 -15.17 2.83 21.53
C ILE A 28 -14.93 3.04 20.04
N ARG A 29 -13.74 3.58 19.73
CA ARG A 29 -13.23 3.73 18.38
C ARG A 29 -11.99 2.88 18.23
N ILE A 30 -11.97 1.98 17.25
CA ILE A 30 -10.85 1.10 16.94
C ILE A 30 -10.30 1.49 15.59
N MET A 31 -9.03 1.88 15.54
CA MET A 31 -8.37 2.26 14.30
C MET A 31 -7.43 1.16 13.82
N GLU A 32 -7.64 0.69 12.60
CA GLU A 32 -6.65 -0.07 11.85
C GLU A 32 -5.85 0.87 10.95
N PHE A 33 -4.64 0.49 10.56
CA PHE A 33 -3.78 1.28 9.68
C PHE A 33 -3.05 0.38 8.68
N CYS A 34 -3.69 -0.69 8.21
CA CYS A 34 -3.11 -1.57 7.20
C CYS A 34 -4.09 -1.69 6.06
N GLY A 35 -3.69 -1.29 4.85
CA GLY A 35 -4.59 -1.37 3.68
C GLY A 35 -5.16 -2.78 3.45
N GLY A 36 -4.41 -3.83 3.82
CA GLY A 36 -4.91 -5.21 3.81
C GLY A 36 -6.05 -5.46 4.80
N HIS A 37 -6.00 -4.87 6.00
CA HIS A 37 -7.10 -4.91 6.96
C HIS A 37 -8.28 -4.09 6.47
N THR A 38 -8.07 -2.86 5.95
CA THR A 38 -9.13 -2.04 5.36
C THR A 38 -9.91 -2.82 4.29
N ILE A 39 -9.19 -3.43 3.33
CA ILE A 39 -9.80 -4.25 2.27
C ILE A 39 -10.55 -5.44 2.87
N THR A 40 -9.99 -6.12 3.87
CA THR A 40 -10.62 -7.29 4.50
C THR A 40 -11.92 -6.89 5.22
N LEU A 41 -11.90 -5.81 5.99
CA LEU A 41 -13.07 -5.30 6.72
C LEU A 41 -14.22 -4.97 5.76
N VAL A 42 -13.93 -4.21 4.71
CA VAL A 42 -14.94 -3.80 3.71
C VAL A 42 -15.43 -5.01 2.91
N LYS A 43 -14.52 -5.86 2.43
CA LYS A 43 -14.86 -7.03 1.61
C LYS A 43 -15.81 -8.00 2.31
N TYR A 44 -15.69 -8.13 3.63
CA TYR A 44 -16.50 -9.05 4.43
C TYR A 44 -17.60 -8.35 5.23
N GLY A 45 -17.79 -7.03 5.09
CA GLY A 45 -18.80 -6.28 5.82
C GLY A 45 -18.64 -6.36 7.35
N ILE A 46 -17.41 -6.58 7.85
CA ILE A 46 -17.16 -6.76 9.29
C ILE A 46 -17.68 -5.57 10.12
N PRO A 47 -17.52 -4.29 9.71
CA PRO A 47 -18.07 -3.16 10.45
C PRO A 47 -19.59 -3.24 10.65
N GLU A 48 -20.33 -3.79 9.69
CA GLU A 48 -21.80 -3.94 9.78
C GLU A 48 -22.21 -5.07 10.73
N MET A 49 -21.31 -6.01 11.02
CA MET A 49 -21.54 -7.12 11.95
C MET A 49 -21.24 -6.75 13.41
N LEU A 50 -20.56 -5.61 13.65
CA LEU A 50 -20.20 -5.16 14.98
C LEU A 50 -21.36 -4.40 15.65
N PRO A 51 -21.44 -4.41 17.00
CA PRO A 51 -22.43 -3.61 17.70
C PRO A 51 -22.21 -2.10 17.47
N PRO A 52 -23.25 -1.26 17.55
CA PRO A 52 -23.16 0.19 17.33
C PRO A 52 -22.31 0.94 18.39
N THR A 53 -21.88 0.23 19.43
CA THR A 53 -20.89 0.68 20.40
C THR A 53 -19.45 0.62 19.89
N ILE A 54 -19.19 0.00 18.74
CA ILE A 54 -17.85 -0.07 18.15
C ILE A 54 -17.87 0.65 16.80
N GLU A 55 -17.06 1.69 16.70
CA GLU A 55 -16.78 2.38 15.44
C GLU A 55 -15.38 1.97 14.94
N MET A 56 -15.33 1.48 13.71
CA MET A 56 -14.06 1.14 13.04
C MET A 56 -13.57 2.35 12.24
N LEU A 57 -12.30 2.71 12.44
CA LEU A 57 -11.62 3.78 11.73
C LEU A 57 -10.49 3.20 10.87
N SER A 58 -10.26 3.79 9.70
CA SER A 58 -9.12 3.49 8.84
C SER A 58 -8.12 4.63 8.90
N GLY A 59 -6.96 4.34 9.48
CA GLY A 59 -5.82 5.22 9.58
C GLY A 59 -4.95 5.20 8.31
N PRO A 60 -3.86 5.99 8.31
CA PRO A 60 -3.00 6.18 7.14
C PRO A 60 -2.05 4.98 6.91
N GLY A 61 -2.61 3.85 6.49
CA GLY A 61 -1.92 2.57 6.35
C GLY A 61 -1.31 2.26 4.99
N CYS A 62 -1.40 3.21 4.07
CA CYS A 62 -0.95 3.06 2.70
C CYS A 62 0.38 3.82 2.54
N PRO A 63 1.54 3.14 2.44
CA PRO A 63 2.84 3.81 2.36
C PRO A 63 2.91 4.76 1.16
N VAL A 64 2.36 4.34 0.02
CA VAL A 64 2.25 5.14 -1.22
C VAL A 64 1.47 6.43 -0.99
N CYS A 65 0.38 6.36 -0.22
CA CYS A 65 -0.54 7.47 -0.02
C CYS A 65 0.03 8.52 0.95
N VAL A 66 0.98 8.14 1.79
CA VAL A 66 1.64 9.03 2.76
C VAL A 66 3.00 9.54 2.28
N THR A 67 3.53 9.03 1.16
CA THR A 67 4.75 9.54 0.54
C THR A 67 4.61 11.03 0.25
N SER A 68 5.57 11.82 0.71
CA SER A 68 5.49 13.26 0.54
C SER A 68 5.72 13.66 -0.92
N LYS A 69 5.09 14.76 -1.31
CA LYS A 69 5.26 15.35 -2.63
C LYS A 69 6.73 15.68 -2.95
N ALA A 70 7.48 16.10 -1.93
CA ALA A 70 8.91 16.40 -2.04
C ALA A 70 9.76 15.16 -2.39
N GLU A 71 9.43 14.00 -1.81
CA GLU A 71 10.10 12.73 -2.15
C GLU A 71 9.80 12.30 -3.59
N VAL A 72 8.55 12.45 -4.03
CA VAL A 72 8.15 12.17 -5.43
C VAL A 72 8.90 13.09 -6.40
N ASP A 73 9.00 14.39 -6.09
CA ASP A 73 9.72 15.35 -6.91
C ASP A 73 11.24 15.07 -6.95
N ALA A 74 11.83 14.63 -5.83
CA ALA A 74 13.22 14.20 -5.80
C ALA A 74 13.45 12.96 -6.69
N ALA A 75 12.54 11.98 -6.65
CA ALA A 75 12.60 10.81 -7.52
C ALA A 75 12.47 11.18 -9.01
N ILE A 76 11.56 12.09 -9.35
CA ILE A 76 11.42 12.62 -10.72
C ILE A 76 12.71 13.31 -11.17
N SER A 77 13.31 14.15 -10.34
CA SER A 77 14.57 14.82 -10.64
C SER A 77 15.72 13.83 -10.88
N LEU A 78 15.75 12.71 -10.14
CA LEU A 78 16.72 11.64 -10.37
C LEU A 78 16.46 10.91 -11.69
N ALA A 79 15.21 10.61 -12.03
CA ALA A 79 14.84 9.93 -13.28
C ALA A 79 15.17 10.74 -14.54
N GLU A 80 15.17 12.07 -14.45
CA GLU A 80 15.52 12.98 -15.54
C GLU A 80 17.03 13.02 -15.85
N ARG A 81 17.86 12.42 -14.99
CA ARG A 81 19.30 12.31 -15.24
C ARG A 81 19.56 11.24 -16.28
N GLY A 82 20.30 11.60 -17.34
CA GLY A 82 20.58 10.69 -18.46
C GLY A 82 21.37 9.41 -18.08
N ASP A 83 22.02 9.39 -16.91
CA ASP A 83 22.78 8.24 -16.39
C ASP A 83 21.98 7.34 -15.42
N VAL A 84 20.69 7.64 -15.18
CA VAL A 84 19.85 6.95 -14.19
C VAL A 84 18.77 6.12 -14.86
N THR A 85 18.50 4.94 -14.30
CA THR A 85 17.22 4.23 -14.46
C THR A 85 16.55 4.22 -13.11
N LEU A 86 15.43 4.94 -12.98
CA LEU A 86 14.63 4.91 -11.76
C LEU A 86 13.68 3.72 -11.81
N VAL A 87 13.65 2.93 -10.75
CA VAL A 87 12.75 1.79 -10.61
C VAL A 87 11.85 1.99 -9.40
N SER A 88 10.59 1.58 -9.51
CA SER A 88 9.63 1.75 -8.41
C SER A 88 8.49 0.73 -8.53
N PHE A 89 7.72 0.55 -7.47
CA PHE A 89 6.44 -0.14 -7.55
C PHE A 89 5.46 0.60 -8.48
N GLY A 90 4.56 -0.14 -9.11
CA GLY A 90 3.69 0.39 -10.16
C GLY A 90 2.63 1.40 -9.68
N ASP A 91 2.20 1.29 -8.44
CA ASP A 91 1.28 2.23 -7.78
C ASP A 91 1.92 3.61 -7.57
N MET A 92 3.19 3.64 -7.17
CA MET A 92 3.97 4.86 -7.00
C MET A 92 4.13 5.67 -8.29
N LEU A 93 4.10 5.05 -9.47
CA LEU A 93 4.29 5.76 -10.75
C LEU A 93 3.23 6.84 -11.00
N ARG A 94 2.04 6.68 -10.42
CA ARG A 94 0.91 7.60 -10.63
C ARG A 94 0.79 8.66 -9.55
N VAL A 95 1.58 8.58 -8.48
CA VAL A 95 1.53 9.55 -7.38
C VAL A 95 1.94 10.93 -7.92
N PRO A 96 1.13 11.98 -7.69
CA PRO A 96 1.42 13.30 -8.22
C PRO A 96 2.54 14.00 -7.43
N GLY A 97 3.59 14.44 -8.14
CA GLY A 97 4.55 15.42 -7.66
C GLY A 97 4.05 16.86 -7.85
N ALA A 98 4.94 17.85 -7.76
CA ALA A 98 4.66 19.29 -8.00
C ALA A 98 4.15 19.58 -9.39
N ARG A 99 4.83 19.05 -10.40
CA ARG A 99 4.54 19.34 -11.80
C ARG A 99 3.93 18.14 -12.52
N ARG A 100 4.38 16.93 -12.19
CA ARG A 100 3.97 15.68 -12.83
C ARG A 100 4.20 14.49 -11.91
N SER A 101 3.77 13.31 -12.36
CA SER A 101 4.12 12.03 -11.73
C SER A 101 5.34 11.39 -12.41
N LEU A 102 5.86 10.32 -11.83
CA LEU A 102 6.90 9.48 -12.46
C LEU A 102 6.42 8.89 -13.80
N MET A 103 5.13 8.58 -13.93
CA MET A 103 4.53 8.17 -15.21
C MET A 103 4.57 9.31 -16.24
N GLY A 104 4.39 10.56 -15.81
CA GLY A 104 4.57 11.73 -16.66
C GLY A 104 6.03 11.90 -17.11
N ALA A 105 6.99 11.80 -16.18
CA ALA A 105 8.41 11.86 -16.52
C ALA A 105 8.83 10.76 -17.51
N LYS A 106 8.29 9.55 -17.33
CA LYS A 106 8.48 8.44 -18.27
C LYS A 106 7.96 8.76 -19.68
N ALA A 107 6.78 9.38 -19.78
CA ALA A 107 6.20 9.77 -21.06
C ALA A 107 7.05 10.82 -21.79
N GLU A 108 7.84 11.60 -21.06
CA GLU A 108 8.80 12.58 -21.59
C GLU A 108 10.20 12.02 -21.84
N GLY A 109 10.38 10.70 -21.71
CA GLY A 109 11.62 10.00 -22.09
C GLY A 109 12.55 9.64 -20.93
N ALA A 110 12.18 9.92 -19.67
CA ALA A 110 12.94 9.42 -18.53
C ALA A 110 12.88 7.88 -18.46
N ASP A 111 13.99 7.22 -18.11
CA ASP A 111 14.02 5.76 -17.95
C ASP A 111 13.45 5.36 -16.59
N VAL A 112 12.13 5.21 -16.53
CA VAL A 112 11.38 4.76 -15.35
C VAL A 112 10.78 3.36 -15.59
N ARG A 113 11.08 2.41 -14.71
CA ARG A 113 10.62 1.00 -14.84
C ARG A 113 9.90 0.53 -13.58
N VAL A 114 9.00 -0.43 -13.77
CA VAL A 114 8.27 -1.05 -12.66
C VAL A 114 9.03 -2.29 -12.20
N VAL A 115 9.16 -2.45 -10.90
CA VAL A 115 9.67 -3.66 -10.25
C VAL A 115 8.63 -4.20 -9.27
N TYR A 116 8.75 -5.49 -8.92
CA TYR A 116 7.86 -6.16 -7.96
C TYR A 116 8.55 -6.42 -6.62
N SER A 117 9.86 -6.22 -6.56
CA SER A 117 10.66 -6.33 -5.35
C SER A 117 11.88 -5.41 -5.42
N PRO A 118 12.44 -4.99 -4.27
CA PRO A 118 13.75 -4.34 -4.23
C PRO A 118 14.88 -5.21 -4.82
N ASP A 119 14.76 -6.54 -4.75
CA ASP A 119 15.71 -7.48 -5.33
C ASP A 119 15.81 -7.36 -6.86
N ASP A 120 14.70 -7.02 -7.54
CA ASP A 120 14.72 -6.74 -8.98
C ASP A 120 15.63 -5.55 -9.30
N ALA A 121 15.64 -4.50 -8.45
CA ALA A 121 16.50 -3.34 -8.60
C ALA A 121 17.99 -3.72 -8.46
N VAL A 122 18.31 -4.55 -7.46
CA VAL A 122 19.68 -5.05 -7.25
C VAL A 122 20.14 -5.89 -8.44
N ARG A 123 19.30 -6.80 -8.94
CA ARG A 123 19.61 -7.60 -10.14
C ARG A 123 19.87 -6.70 -11.34
N MET A 124 19.01 -5.72 -11.58
CA MET A 124 19.19 -4.76 -12.67
C MET A 124 20.51 -4.00 -12.54
N ALA A 125 20.94 -3.62 -11.33
CA ALA A 125 22.20 -2.92 -11.11
C ALA A 125 23.42 -3.80 -11.45
N LEU A 126 23.38 -5.09 -11.12
CA LEU A 126 24.42 -6.05 -11.45
C LEU A 126 24.56 -6.27 -12.96
N GLU A 127 23.42 -6.30 -13.66
CA GLU A 127 23.35 -6.50 -15.11
C GLU A 127 23.73 -5.24 -15.91
N ASN A 128 23.56 -4.04 -15.34
CA ASN A 128 23.73 -2.75 -16.02
C ASN A 128 24.80 -1.87 -15.36
N LYS A 129 26.05 -2.36 -15.31
CA LYS A 129 27.17 -1.68 -14.60
C LYS A 129 27.50 -0.25 -15.08
N GLY A 130 27.05 0.14 -16.27
CA GLY A 130 27.24 1.48 -16.83
C GLY A 130 26.12 2.48 -16.49
N ARG A 131 25.07 2.08 -15.77
CA ARG A 131 23.95 2.94 -15.37
C ARG A 131 23.74 2.90 -13.86
N LYS A 132 23.22 3.99 -13.32
CA LYS A 132 22.78 4.06 -11.92
C LYS A 132 21.34 3.58 -11.82
N ILE A 133 21.14 2.42 -11.19
CA ILE A 133 19.81 1.94 -10.85
C ILE A 133 19.44 2.52 -9.48
N ILE A 134 18.34 3.26 -9.41
CA ILE A 134 17.85 3.87 -8.17
C ILE A 134 16.44 3.36 -7.93
N PHE A 135 16.20 2.80 -6.74
CA PHE A 135 14.89 2.38 -6.24
C PHE A 135 14.37 3.39 -5.23
#